data_AF-A0A969XB35-F1
#
_entry.id   AF-A0A969XB35-F1
#
_cell.length_a   1.000
_cell.length_b   1.000
_cell.length_c   1.000
_cell.angle_alpha   90.00
_cell.angle_beta   90.00
_cell.angle_gamma   90.00
#
_symmetry.space_group_name_H-M   'P 1'
#
loop_
_entity.id
_entity.type
_entity.pdbx_description
1 polymer ?
#
loop_
_entity_poly.entity_id
_entity_poly.type
_entity_poly.pdbx_seq_one_letter_code
_entity_poly.pdbx_strand_id
1 'polypeptide(L)'
;FNLGYPFLTENARFFTSHQYEKPVDANAATWEAQRLQFKKPVAGMPENCFYYKQERNAAGEAFAACVSEDAGFGVKISTLPEELPLLCNWHSWAAGDYVMGIEPCTCYGDGRAEHKKRGQMIYLAPYETRIHHITVSFPDLNECRRLAASVE
;
A
#
# COMPACT_ATOMS: atom_id res chain seq x y z
N PHE A 1 2.44 5.69 -4.72
CA PHE A 1 3.04 6.86 -4.06
C PHE A 1 4.23 6.39 -3.26
N ASN A 2 5.40 6.99 -3.47
CA ASN A 2 6.64 6.51 -2.86
C ASN A 2 7.08 7.47 -1.75
N LEU A 3 7.36 6.91 -0.58
CA LEU A 3 7.54 7.63 0.68
C LEU A 3 8.91 7.29 1.26
N GLY A 4 9.73 8.31 1.46
CA GLY A 4 10.97 8.24 2.24
C GLY A 4 10.85 9.11 3.49
N TYR A 5 12.00 9.52 4.03
CA TYR A 5 12.04 10.54 5.09
C TYR A 5 11.30 11.83 4.66
N PRO A 6 10.52 12.51 5.52
CA PRO A 6 10.31 12.24 6.95
C PRO A 6 9.15 11.27 7.26
N PHE A 7 8.39 10.83 6.25
CA PHE A 7 7.23 9.96 6.46
C PHE A 7 7.62 8.53 6.85
N LEU A 8 8.75 8.07 6.32
CA LEU A 8 9.27 6.73 6.55
C LEU A 8 10.52 6.78 7.45
N THR A 9 10.45 6.03 8.54
CA THR A 9 11.54 5.82 9.52
C THR A 9 11.48 4.37 9.98
N GLU A 10 12.49 3.88 10.71
CA GLU A 10 12.41 2.53 11.29
C GLU A 10 11.25 2.34 12.28
N ASN A 11 10.72 3.44 12.83
CA ASN A 11 9.61 3.43 13.79
C ASN A 11 8.26 3.73 13.13
N ALA A 12 8.23 3.87 11.80
CA ALA A 12 6.97 4.04 11.10
C ALA A 12 6.09 2.79 11.24
N ARG A 13 4.79 2.97 11.05
CA ARG A 13 3.82 1.86 10.96
C ARG A 13 2.94 2.05 9.74
N PHE A 14 2.59 0.95 9.10
CA PHE A 14 1.64 0.92 8.00
C PHE A 14 0.29 0.42 8.50
N PHE A 15 -0.78 1.13 8.14
CA PHE A 15 -2.16 0.82 8.48
C PHE A 15 -3.00 0.81 7.23
N THR A 16 -3.99 -0.08 7.18
CA THR A 16 -4.83 -0.18 6.00
C THR A 16 -6.18 -0.78 6.34
N SER A 17 -7.24 -0.31 5.67
CA SER A 17 -8.57 -0.95 5.71
C SER A 17 -8.66 -2.18 4.80
N HIS A 18 -7.58 -2.53 4.12
CA HIS A 18 -7.57 -3.54 3.07
C HIS A 18 -7.35 -4.94 3.61
N GLN A 19 -7.94 -5.94 2.95
CA GLN A 19 -7.74 -7.33 3.30
C GLN A 19 -6.44 -7.85 2.66
N TYR A 20 -5.49 -8.27 3.48
CA TYR A 20 -4.23 -8.84 2.99
C TYR A 20 -4.48 -10.10 2.15
N GLU A 21 -3.84 -10.16 0.98
CA GLU A 21 -3.81 -11.35 0.14
C GLU A 21 -2.57 -12.18 0.39
N LYS A 22 -2.64 -13.47 0.06
CA LYS A 22 -1.50 -14.38 0.16
C LYS A 22 -0.30 -13.84 -0.66
N PRO A 23 0.94 -14.11 -0.23
CA PRO A 23 2.14 -13.62 -0.92
C PRO A 23 2.16 -14.00 -2.40
N VAL A 24 2.53 -13.04 -3.24
CA VAL A 24 2.58 -13.23 -4.70
C VAL A 24 3.93 -13.82 -5.15
N ASP A 25 4.96 -13.72 -4.31
CA ASP A 25 6.27 -14.34 -4.52
C ASP A 25 6.88 -14.89 -3.20
N ALA A 26 7.96 -15.66 -3.34
CA ALA A 26 8.63 -16.33 -2.23
C ALA A 26 9.38 -15.38 -1.28
N ASN A 27 9.85 -14.22 -1.77
CA ASN A 27 10.52 -13.25 -0.92
C ASN A 27 9.50 -12.55 -0.02
N ALA A 28 8.40 -12.06 -0.58
CA ALA A 28 7.30 -11.48 0.18
C ALA A 28 6.73 -12.47 1.22
N ALA A 29 6.67 -13.77 0.90
CA ALA A 29 6.25 -14.80 1.86
C ALA A 29 7.17 -14.90 3.09
N THR A 30 8.48 -14.66 2.91
CA THR A 30 9.45 -14.66 4.02
C THR A 30 9.21 -13.48 4.96
N TRP A 31 8.67 -12.38 4.46
CA TRP A 31 8.52 -11.11 5.18
C TRP A 31 7.08 -10.73 5.51
N GLU A 32 6.12 -11.64 5.30
CA GLU A 32 4.68 -11.40 5.51
C GLU A 32 4.37 -10.89 6.93
N ALA A 33 5.02 -11.45 7.96
CA ALA A 33 4.82 -11.04 9.34
C ALA A 33 5.30 -9.60 9.61
N GLN A 34 6.22 -9.08 8.80
CA GLN A 34 6.79 -7.74 8.95
C GLN A 34 6.20 -6.71 7.97
N ARG A 35 5.20 -7.07 7.16
CA ARG A 35 4.61 -6.17 6.14
C ARG A 35 4.05 -4.85 6.69
N LEU A 36 3.69 -4.78 7.97
CA LEU A 36 3.11 -3.58 8.59
C LEU A 36 4.12 -2.73 9.39
N GLN A 37 5.38 -3.18 9.47
CA GLN A 37 6.41 -2.60 10.32
C GLN A 37 7.67 -2.29 9.51
N PHE A 38 8.42 -1.31 9.99
CA PHE A 38 9.67 -0.90 9.36
C PHE A 38 10.86 -1.21 10.26
N LYS A 39 12.05 -1.17 9.67
CA LYS A 39 13.31 -1.50 10.33
C LYS A 39 14.42 -0.62 9.80
N LYS A 40 15.54 -0.51 10.51
CA LYS A 40 16.70 0.25 10.02
C LYS A 40 17.14 -0.24 8.63
N PRO A 41 17.59 0.66 7.74
CA PRO A 41 18.04 0.28 6.41
C PRO A 41 19.18 -0.73 6.47
N VAL A 42 19.13 -1.74 5.59
CA VAL A 42 20.16 -2.78 5.48
C VAL A 42 20.72 -2.77 4.07
N ALA A 43 22.04 -2.70 3.91
CA ALA A 43 22.66 -2.72 2.59
C ALA A 43 22.28 -4.00 1.80
N GLY A 44 21.84 -3.82 0.55
CA GLY A 44 21.52 -4.93 -0.35
C GLY A 44 20.27 -5.75 0.01
N MET A 45 19.38 -5.22 0.86
CA MET A 45 18.08 -5.86 1.14
C MET A 45 17.24 -5.94 -0.15
N PRO A 46 16.65 -7.10 -0.48
CA PRO A 46 15.73 -7.20 -1.60
C PRO A 46 14.41 -6.49 -1.29
N GLU A 47 13.77 -6.01 -2.36
CA GLU A 47 12.45 -5.39 -2.31
C GLU A 47 11.35 -6.43 -2.02
N ASN A 48 10.24 -5.96 -1.45
CA ASN A 48 9.07 -6.79 -1.17
C ASN A 48 7.78 -6.11 -1.65
N CYS A 49 6.87 -6.88 -2.24
CA CYS A 49 5.54 -6.39 -2.63
C CYS A 49 4.46 -7.17 -1.89
N PHE A 50 3.70 -6.49 -1.05
CA PHE A 50 2.57 -7.06 -0.31
C PHE A 50 1.27 -6.58 -0.94
N TYR A 51 0.38 -7.51 -1.31
CA TYR A 51 -0.87 -7.16 -1.97
C TYR A 51 -2.06 -7.29 -1.06
N TYR A 52 -3.03 -6.40 -1.25
CA TYR A 52 -4.26 -6.35 -0.49
C TYR A 52 -5.44 -6.12 -1.43
N LYS A 53 -6.59 -6.76 -1.14
CA LYS A 53 -7.87 -6.38 -1.73
C LYS A 53 -8.39 -5.14 -1.06
N GLN A 54 -8.84 -4.17 -1.85
CA GLN A 54 -9.50 -3.01 -1.28
C GLN A 54 -10.87 -3.39 -0.72
N GLU A 55 -11.07 -3.11 0.56
CA GLU A 55 -12.38 -3.18 1.23
C GLU A 55 -12.78 -1.78 1.70
N ARG A 56 -14.06 -1.45 1.50
CA ARG A 56 -14.60 -0.18 2.01
C ARG A 56 -14.63 -0.21 3.52
N ASN A 57 -14.17 0.87 4.14
CA ASN A 57 -14.41 1.15 5.55
C ASN A 57 -15.88 1.60 5.78
N ALA A 58 -16.24 1.86 7.03
CA ALA A 58 -17.57 2.34 7.41
C ALA A 58 -17.98 3.68 6.76
N ALA A 59 -17.02 4.48 6.30
CA ALA A 59 -17.25 5.74 5.59
C ALA A 59 -17.35 5.55 4.06
N GLY A 60 -17.24 4.31 3.57
CA GLY A 60 -17.35 3.98 2.14
C GLY A 60 -16.05 4.09 1.35
N GLU A 61 -14.91 4.39 1.97
CA GLU A 61 -13.61 4.52 1.30
C GLU A 61 -12.67 3.36 1.66
N ALA A 62 -11.74 2.99 0.78
CA ALA A 62 -10.59 2.18 1.16
C ALA A 62 -9.39 3.09 1.39
N PHE A 63 -8.56 2.78 2.39
CA PHE A 63 -7.37 3.59 2.65
C PHE A 63 -6.15 2.79 3.08
N ALA A 64 -4.99 3.39 2.86
CA ALA A 64 -3.71 2.97 3.38
C ALA A 64 -2.96 4.19 3.93
N ALA A 65 -2.27 4.01 5.04
CA ALA A 65 -1.59 5.08 5.73
C ALA A 65 -0.22 4.65 6.25
N CYS A 66 0.73 5.58 6.22
CA CYS A 66 2.02 5.46 6.87
C CYS A 66 2.13 6.54 7.93
N VAL A 67 2.43 6.14 9.15
CA VAL A 67 2.53 7.03 10.30
C VAL A 67 3.94 6.91 10.85
N SER A 68 4.62 8.03 11.03
CA SER A 68 5.84 8.12 11.83
C SER A 68 5.50 8.87 13.12
N GLU A 69 5.43 8.15 14.24
CA GLU A 69 5.15 8.79 15.54
C GLU A 69 6.23 9.80 15.92
N ASP A 70 7.48 9.51 15.57
CA ASP A 70 8.62 10.40 15.82
C ASP A 70 8.52 11.71 15.04
N ALA A 71 7.97 11.67 13.83
CA ALA A 71 7.73 12.86 13.01
C ALA A 71 6.46 13.63 13.46
N GLY A 72 5.52 12.97 14.15
CA GLY A 72 4.28 13.57 14.64
C GLY A 72 3.17 13.72 13.60
N PHE A 73 3.32 13.12 12.42
CA PHE A 73 2.34 13.13 11.34
C PHE A 73 2.44 11.87 10.49
N GLY A 74 1.50 11.72 9.56
CA GLY A 74 1.50 10.63 8.59
C GLY A 74 1.08 11.08 7.20
N VAL A 75 0.96 10.11 6.33
CA VAL A 75 0.32 10.23 5.02
C VAL A 75 -0.75 9.15 4.90
N LYS A 76 -1.94 9.53 4.47
CA LYS A 76 -3.05 8.63 4.18
C LYS A 76 -3.48 8.82 2.73
N ILE A 77 -3.62 7.70 2.02
CA ILE A 77 -4.15 7.62 0.67
C ILE A 77 -5.50 6.92 0.74
N SER A 78 -6.55 7.61 0.31
CA SER A 78 -7.91 7.06 0.16
C SER A 78 -8.21 6.82 -1.33
N THR A 79 -8.86 5.71 -1.63
CA THR A 79 -9.34 5.31 -2.96
C THR A 79 -10.71 4.64 -2.89
N LEU A 80 -11.31 4.44 -4.06
CA LEU A 80 -12.55 3.67 -4.22
C LEU A 80 -12.22 2.27 -4.74
N PRO A 81 -12.63 1.18 -4.03
CA PRO A 81 -12.31 -0.20 -4.43
C PRO A 81 -12.74 -0.58 -5.85
N GLU A 82 -13.84 -0.03 -6.34
CA GLU A 82 -14.37 -0.29 -7.69
C GLU A 82 -13.51 0.33 -8.80
N GLU A 83 -12.75 1.39 -8.48
CA GLU A 83 -11.87 2.07 -9.43
C GLU A 83 -10.48 1.44 -9.41
N LEU A 84 -9.99 1.08 -8.23
CA LEU A 84 -8.67 0.50 -7.97
C LEU A 84 -8.85 -0.68 -7.01
N PRO A 85 -9.06 -1.92 -7.50
CA PRO A 85 -9.45 -3.06 -6.66
C PRO A 85 -8.33 -3.65 -5.79
N LEU A 86 -7.09 -3.28 -6.07
CA LEU A 86 -5.91 -3.77 -5.37
C LEU A 86 -5.12 -2.62 -4.75
N LEU A 87 -4.30 -2.98 -3.77
CA LEU A 87 -3.24 -2.16 -3.24
C LEU A 87 -1.96 -3.00 -3.21
N CYS A 88 -0.92 -2.51 -3.88
CA CYS A 88 0.44 -2.97 -3.66
C CYS A 88 1.09 -2.08 -2.59
N ASN A 89 1.60 -2.70 -1.53
CA ASN A 89 2.47 -2.07 -0.56
C ASN A 89 3.91 -2.56 -0.83
N TRP A 90 4.68 -1.72 -1.50
CA TRP A 90 6.05 -2.02 -1.93
C TRP A 90 7.05 -1.51 -0.91
N HIS A 91 7.98 -2.34 -0.46
CA HIS A 91 8.98 -2.00 0.54
C HIS A 91 10.39 -2.16 -0.05
N SER A 92 11.15 -1.05 -0.12
CA SER A 92 12.59 -1.06 -0.31
C SER A 92 13.27 -0.69 1.02
N TRP A 93 13.82 -1.69 1.71
CA TRP A 93 14.53 -1.50 2.98
C TRP A 93 16.05 -1.35 2.80
N ALA A 94 16.50 -1.15 1.56
CA ALA A 94 17.92 -1.07 1.24
C ALA A 94 18.54 0.24 1.75
N ALA A 95 19.76 0.17 2.27
CA ALA A 95 20.53 1.39 2.54
C ALA A 95 20.83 2.14 1.23
N GLY A 96 20.50 3.43 1.19
CA GLY A 96 20.58 4.26 -0.03
C GLY A 96 19.31 4.27 -0.87
N ASP A 97 18.35 3.38 -0.60
CA ASP A 97 17.05 3.29 -1.27
C ASP A 97 15.96 2.90 -0.25
N TYR A 98 15.88 3.66 0.84
CA TYR A 98 14.96 3.35 1.94
C TYR A 98 13.61 4.03 1.70
N VAL A 99 12.71 3.33 1.03
CA VAL A 99 11.45 3.86 0.48
C VAL A 99 10.32 2.84 0.63
N MET A 100 9.10 3.34 0.78
CA MET A 100 7.89 2.52 0.75
C MET A 100 6.87 3.08 -0.24
N GLY A 101 6.32 2.21 -1.08
CA GLY A 101 5.21 2.45 -1.99
C GLY A 101 3.86 2.12 -1.35
N ILE A 102 2.95 3.09 -1.37
CA ILE A 102 1.50 2.85 -1.24
C ILE A 102 0.92 2.99 -2.65
N GLU A 103 0.58 1.87 -3.28
CA GLU A 103 0.30 1.79 -4.72
C GLU A 103 -1.07 1.18 -4.99
N PRO A 104 -2.16 1.96 -4.88
CA PRO A 104 -3.46 1.55 -5.38
C PRO A 104 -3.38 1.18 -6.86
N CYS A 105 -3.85 0.00 -7.23
CA CYS A 105 -3.64 -0.56 -8.56
C CYS A 105 -4.80 -1.40 -9.05
N THR A 106 -4.81 -1.68 -10.35
CA THR A 106 -5.78 -2.55 -11.02
C THR A 106 -5.26 -3.97 -11.22
N CYS A 107 -3.97 -4.21 -10.99
CA CYS A 107 -3.31 -5.47 -11.30
C CYS A 107 -2.14 -5.77 -10.36
N TYR A 108 -1.82 -7.05 -10.21
CA TYR A 108 -0.58 -7.54 -9.62
C TYR A 108 0.64 -7.27 -10.52
N GLY A 109 1.82 -7.21 -9.92
CA GLY A 109 3.11 -7.02 -10.59
C GLY A 109 3.70 -8.26 -11.26
N ASP A 110 2.94 -9.34 -11.42
CA ASP A 110 3.35 -10.59 -12.09
C ASP A 110 3.22 -10.53 -13.63
N GLY A 111 2.75 -9.41 -14.16
CA GLY A 111 2.81 -9.07 -15.58
C GLY A 111 1.60 -9.48 -16.40
N ARG A 112 1.41 -8.80 -17.54
CA ARG A 112 0.21 -8.90 -18.39
C ARG A 112 -0.15 -10.33 -18.83
N ALA A 113 0.85 -11.17 -19.11
CA ALA A 113 0.62 -12.53 -19.57
C ALA A 113 -0.11 -13.38 -18.51
N GLU A 114 0.28 -13.25 -17.25
CA GLU A 114 -0.34 -13.97 -16.14
C GLU A 114 -1.76 -13.44 -15.88
N HIS A 115 -1.96 -12.12 -15.95
CA HIS A 115 -3.30 -11.52 -15.87
C HIS A 115 -4.24 -12.03 -16.97
N LYS A 116 -3.74 -12.17 -18.20
CA LYS A 116 -4.50 -12.74 -19.30
C LYS A 116 -4.85 -14.20 -19.06
N LYS A 117 -3.91 -15.01 -18.57
CA LYS A 117 -4.15 -16.43 -18.22
C LYS A 117 -5.20 -16.57 -17.12
N ARG A 118 -5.18 -15.70 -16.11
CA ARG A 118 -6.13 -15.70 -14.97
C ARG A 118 -7.47 -15.06 -15.28
N GLY A 119 -7.66 -14.48 -16.47
CA GLY A 119 -8.89 -13.77 -16.83
C GLY A 119 -9.10 -12.47 -16.03
N GLN A 120 -8.04 -11.88 -15.49
CA GLN A 120 -8.07 -10.67 -14.64
C GLN A 120 -7.83 -9.37 -15.42
N MET A 121 -7.74 -9.47 -16.75
CA MET A 121 -7.51 -8.31 -17.61
C MET A 121 -8.69 -7.34 -17.59
N ILE A 122 -8.40 -6.09 -17.28
CA ILE A 122 -9.34 -4.97 -17.45
C ILE A 122 -9.16 -4.39 -18.85
N TYR A 123 -10.27 -4.26 -19.57
CA TYR A 123 -10.33 -3.68 -20.91
C TYR A 123 -11.22 -2.43 -20.91
N LEU A 124 -10.88 -1.48 -21.78
CA LEU A 124 -11.72 -0.33 -22.13
C LEU A 124 -12.28 -0.56 -23.54
N ALA A 125 -13.58 -0.42 -23.69
CA ALA A 125 -14.23 -0.40 -25.00
C ALA A 125 -13.92 0.90 -25.76
N PRO A 126 -14.13 0.95 -27.09
CA PRO A 126 -14.02 2.20 -27.84
C PRO A 126 -14.86 3.31 -27.21
N TYR A 127 -14.24 4.46 -26.95
CA TYR A 127 -14.84 5.62 -26.30
C TYR A 127 -15.26 5.43 -24.83
N GLU A 128 -14.96 4.29 -24.20
CA GLU A 128 -15.14 4.11 -22.75
C GLU A 128 -14.14 4.98 -21.99
N THR A 129 -14.62 5.62 -20.92
CA THR A 129 -13.79 6.38 -19.99
C THR A 129 -13.83 5.71 -18.63
N ARG A 130 -12.67 5.59 -18.00
CA ARG A 130 -12.55 5.28 -16.57
C ARG A 130 -11.90 6.44 -15.85
N ILE A 131 -12.42 6.73 -14.68
CA ILE A 131 -11.94 7.79 -13.80
C ILE A 131 -11.49 7.10 -12.52
N HIS A 132 -10.35 7.56 -11.99
CA HIS A 132 -9.80 7.08 -10.74
C HIS A 132 -9.63 8.29 -9.81
N HIS A 133 -10.26 8.21 -8.66
CA HIS A 133 -10.21 9.22 -7.62
C HIS A 133 -9.25 8.77 -6.53
N ILE A 134 -8.27 9.62 -6.26
CA ILE A 134 -7.27 9.37 -5.24
C ILE A 134 -7.12 10.63 -4.40
N THR A 135 -7.32 10.48 -3.09
CA THR A 135 -7.13 11.57 -2.13
C THR A 135 -5.89 11.30 -1.31
N VAL A 136 -4.96 12.26 -1.30
CA VAL A 136 -3.78 12.24 -0.44
C VAL A 136 -3.99 13.25 0.68
N SER A 137 -3.80 12.80 1.91
CA SER A 137 -3.96 13.62 3.12
C SER A 137 -2.78 13.43 4.05
N PHE A 138 -2.49 14.45 4.87
CA PHE A 138 -1.36 14.49 5.79
C PHE A 138 -1.88 14.66 7.22
N PRO A 139 -2.39 13.58 7.83
CA PRO A 139 -2.97 13.64 9.17
C PRO A 139 -1.93 13.96 10.25
N ASP A 140 -2.36 14.67 11.29
CA ASP A 140 -1.58 14.82 12.51
C ASP A 140 -1.54 13.52 13.34
N LEU A 141 -0.73 13.49 14.39
CA LEU A 141 -0.59 12.29 15.22
C LEU A 141 -1.90 11.82 15.88
N ASN A 142 -2.81 12.74 16.25
CA ASN A 142 -4.08 12.37 16.86
C ASN A 142 -5.03 11.75 15.84
N GLU A 143 -5.05 12.27 14.62
CA GLU A 143 -5.77 11.69 13.48
C GLU A 143 -5.22 10.32 13.11
N CYS A 144 -3.90 10.17 13.05
CA CYS A 144 -3.22 8.89 12.83
C CYS A 144 -3.62 7.83 13.85
N ARG A 145 -3.66 8.19 15.14
CA ARG A 145 -4.08 7.26 16.21
C ARG A 145 -5.53 6.82 16.07
N ARG A 146 -6.43 7.73 15.68
CA ARG A 146 -7.83 7.38 15.38
C ARG A 146 -7.95 6.45 14.18
N LEU A 147 -7.14 6.68 13.13
CA LEU A 147 -7.11 5.81 11.96
C LEU A 147 -6.63 4.40 12.33
N ALA A 148 -5.56 4.29 13.09
CA ALA A 148 -5.02 3.00 13.54
C ALA A 148 -6.07 2.20 14.34
N ALA A 149 -6.74 2.83 15.30
CA ALA A 149 -7.79 2.20 16.11
C ALA A 149 -9.04 1.76 15.31
N SER A 150 -9.21 2.23 14.06
CA SER A 150 -10.35 1.86 13.22
C SER A 150 -10.17 0.55 12.43
N VAL A 151 -8.95 -0.01 12.44
CA VAL A 151 -8.56 -1.19 11.65
C VAL A 151 -7.87 -2.28 12.49
N GLU A 152 -7.74 -2.06 13.80
CA GLU A 152 -7.29 -3.05 14.81
C GLU A 152 -8.50 -3.71 15.48
#